data_AF-A0A075MTD8-F1
#
_entry.id   AF-A0A075MTD8-F1
#
_cell.length_a   1.000
_cell.length_b   1.000
_cell.length_c   1.000
_cell.angle_alpha   90.00
_cell.angle_beta   90.00
_cell.angle_gamma   90.00
#
_symmetry.space_group_name_H-M   'P 1'
#
loop_
_entity.id
_entity.type
_entity.pdbx_description
1 polymer ?
#
loop_
_entity_poly.entity_id
_entity_poly.type
_entity_poly.pdbx_seq_one_letter_code
_entity_poly.pdbx_strand_id
1 'polypeptide(L)'
;MSAMLPVRQACLIAYSTGILWLQRNPMSLVFTAISPFSLLFVLFVVSNGQYTHYAVAGSLVMALVGYGLALGQDISFYKTEYKIQDIFVASPVSPLTYMMGLALSELLFGLPALTVLAALVVYFGAPLTAIPLLIATIVLLWSSMSAMGFFLSSHMLHMRNATQVISFVNVVLAVLPPIFYPVTNLPSDSLRYLSYAVPTTHASIMFQDIMGLPTPADWSLGLGFAVQVAYLVGFVTLAKTKAIWREA
;
A
#
# COMPACT_ATOMS: atom_id res chain seq x y z
N MET A 1 -31.36 0.59 6.95
CA MET A 1 -30.80 1.33 5.78
C MET A 1 -29.65 2.29 6.11
N SER A 2 -29.21 2.44 7.38
CA SER A 2 -28.16 3.40 7.78
C SER A 2 -26.71 2.93 7.53
N ALA A 3 -26.42 1.62 7.60
CA ALA A 3 -25.05 1.10 7.46
C ALA A 3 -24.50 1.11 6.01
N MET A 4 -25.38 1.19 5.00
CA MET A 4 -24.95 1.23 3.58
C MET A 4 -24.58 2.64 3.11
N LEU A 5 -24.97 3.68 3.86
CA LEU A 5 -24.71 5.07 3.47
C LEU A 5 -23.20 5.39 3.44
N PRO A 6 -22.38 5.03 4.44
CA PRO A 6 -20.94 5.28 4.40
C PRO A 6 -20.23 4.51 3.28
N VAL A 7 -20.63 3.26 3.04
CA VAL A 7 -20.05 2.45 1.95
C VAL A 7 -20.34 3.09 0.60
N ARG A 8 -21.60 3.48 0.36
CA ARG A 8 -21.99 4.18 -0.87
C ARG A 8 -21.23 5.49 -1.04
N GLN A 9 -21.09 6.28 0.02
CA GLN A 9 -20.32 7.53 0.00
C GLN A 9 -18.86 7.28 -0.37
N ALA A 10 -18.20 6.30 0.24
CA ALA A 10 -16.82 5.92 -0.08
C ALA A 10 -16.68 5.49 -1.54
N CYS A 11 -17.59 4.65 -2.05
CA CYS A 11 -17.58 4.23 -3.45
C CYS A 11 -17.78 5.40 -4.42
N LEU A 12 -18.63 6.37 -4.09
CA LEU A 12 -18.83 7.57 -4.92
C LEU A 12 -17.59 8.44 -4.97
N ILE A 13 -16.92 8.66 -3.82
CA ILE A 13 -15.65 9.38 -3.76
C ILE A 13 -14.59 8.66 -4.61
N ALA A 14 -14.47 7.35 -4.46
CA ALA A 14 -13.53 6.51 -5.21
C ALA A 14 -13.78 6.58 -6.73
N TYR A 15 -15.05 6.54 -7.13
CA TYR A 15 -15.44 6.66 -8.53
C TYR A 15 -15.10 8.05 -9.09
N SER A 16 -15.41 9.11 -8.34
CA SER A 16 -15.21 10.48 -8.82
C SER A 16 -13.74 10.89 -8.91
N THR A 17 -12.93 10.42 -7.96
CA THR A 17 -11.50 10.80 -7.87
C THR A 17 -10.60 9.83 -8.64
N GLY A 18 -10.94 8.55 -8.71
CA GLY A 18 -10.12 7.53 -9.35
C GLY A 18 -10.61 7.15 -10.74
N ILE A 19 -11.78 6.50 -10.84
CA ILE A 19 -12.27 5.92 -12.10
C ILE A 19 -12.50 6.98 -13.17
N LEU A 20 -13.19 8.08 -12.84
CA LEU A 20 -13.42 9.16 -13.79
C LEU A 20 -12.11 9.79 -14.27
N TRP A 21 -11.10 9.88 -13.40
CA TRP A 21 -9.79 10.39 -13.77
C TRP A 21 -9.08 9.45 -14.75
N LEU A 22 -9.07 8.15 -14.47
CA LEU A 22 -8.49 7.13 -15.35
C LEU A 22 -9.15 7.11 -16.73
N GLN A 23 -10.48 7.24 -16.79
CA GLN A 23 -11.22 7.30 -18.05
C GLN A 23 -10.83 8.52 -18.89
N ARG A 24 -10.52 9.65 -18.26
CA ARG A 24 -10.11 10.89 -18.94
C ARG A 24 -8.62 10.89 -19.28
N ASN A 25 -7.80 10.24 -18.46
CA ASN A 25 -6.34 10.25 -18.56
C ASN A 25 -5.77 8.82 -18.51
N PRO A 26 -6.02 7.97 -19.52
CA PRO A 26 -5.58 6.57 -19.49
C PRO A 26 -4.05 6.41 -19.42
N MET A 27 -3.29 7.39 -19.91
CA MET A 27 -1.82 7.41 -19.82
C MET A 27 -1.31 7.35 -18.37
N SER A 28 -2.11 7.83 -17.42
CA SER A 28 -1.77 7.85 -16.00
C SER A 28 -1.58 6.44 -15.40
N LEU A 29 -2.18 5.41 -16.02
CA LEU A 29 -1.93 4.01 -15.71
C LEU A 29 -0.48 3.59 -15.92
N VAL A 30 0.14 4.08 -16.99
CA VAL A 30 1.54 3.74 -17.31
C VAL A 30 2.45 4.33 -16.25
N PHE A 31 2.23 5.60 -15.87
CA PHE A 31 3.12 6.32 -14.95
C PHE A 31 3.19 5.69 -13.56
N THR A 32 2.09 5.16 -13.03
CA THR A 32 2.12 4.54 -11.70
C THR A 32 2.71 3.14 -11.68
N ALA A 33 2.71 2.45 -12.82
CA ALA A 33 3.36 1.16 -12.97
C ALA A 33 4.89 1.28 -13.09
N ILE A 34 5.44 2.46 -13.42
CA ILE A 34 6.88 2.60 -13.73
C ILE A 34 7.75 2.05 -12.61
N SER A 35 7.62 2.56 -11.39
CA SER A 35 8.52 2.21 -10.28
C SER A 35 8.58 0.71 -9.96
N PRO A 36 7.45 0.01 -9.66
CA PRO A 36 7.51 -1.41 -9.31
C PRO A 36 7.95 -2.30 -10.48
N PHE A 37 7.55 -1.98 -11.72
CA PHE A 37 7.96 -2.76 -12.89
C PHE A 37 9.40 -2.47 -13.33
N SER A 38 9.92 -1.26 -13.13
CA SER A 38 11.32 -0.93 -13.40
C SER A 38 12.25 -1.71 -12.47
N LEU A 39 11.96 -1.76 -11.17
CA LEU A 39 12.77 -2.57 -10.24
C LEU A 39 12.64 -4.07 -10.55
N LEU A 40 11.45 -4.56 -10.89
CA LEU A 40 11.25 -5.94 -11.35
C LEU A 40 12.16 -6.23 -12.54
N PHE A 41 12.12 -5.38 -13.56
CA PHE A 41 12.90 -5.53 -14.78
C PHE A 41 14.41 -5.51 -14.51
N VAL A 42 14.90 -4.54 -13.72
CA VAL A 42 16.32 -4.47 -13.37
C VAL A 42 16.78 -5.73 -12.64
N LEU A 43 16.01 -6.21 -11.65
CA LEU A 43 16.34 -7.42 -10.92
C LEU A 43 16.28 -8.67 -11.80
N PHE A 44 15.30 -8.75 -12.70
CA PHE A 44 15.21 -9.82 -13.68
C PHE A 44 16.47 -9.89 -14.56
N VAL A 45 16.87 -8.75 -15.13
CA VAL A 45 18.06 -8.67 -16.01
C VAL A 45 19.35 -8.96 -15.24
N VAL A 46 19.56 -8.32 -14.09
CA VAL A 46 20.79 -8.46 -13.30
C VAL A 46 20.95 -9.87 -12.73
N SER A 47 19.84 -10.53 -12.36
CA SER A 47 19.88 -11.90 -11.85
C SER A 47 19.89 -12.99 -12.91
N ASN A 48 19.92 -12.63 -14.21
CA ASN A 48 19.72 -13.57 -15.32
C ASN A 48 18.46 -14.44 -15.13
N GLY A 49 17.39 -13.84 -14.58
CA GLY A 49 16.13 -14.51 -14.28
C GLY A 49 16.09 -15.40 -13.03
N GLN A 50 17.20 -15.62 -12.31
CA GLN A 50 17.22 -16.56 -11.18
C GLN A 50 16.39 -16.08 -9.98
N TYR A 51 16.37 -14.78 -9.69
CA TYR A 51 15.66 -14.22 -8.52
C TYR A 51 14.34 -13.55 -8.88
N THR A 52 13.76 -13.92 -10.02
CA THR A 52 12.52 -13.30 -10.53
C THR A 52 11.35 -13.46 -9.56
N HIS A 53 11.29 -14.57 -8.83
CA HIS A 53 10.24 -14.81 -7.84
C HIS A 53 10.28 -13.81 -6.68
N TYR A 54 11.48 -13.49 -6.14
CA TYR A 54 11.63 -12.44 -5.13
C TYR A 54 11.39 -11.05 -5.72
N ALA A 55 11.81 -10.82 -6.97
CA ALA A 55 11.57 -9.55 -7.66
C ALA A 55 10.08 -9.28 -7.83
N VAL A 56 9.29 -10.28 -8.24
CA VAL A 56 7.83 -10.18 -8.39
C VAL A 56 7.15 -9.91 -7.05
N ALA A 57 7.49 -10.67 -6.00
CA ALA A 57 6.95 -10.47 -4.66
C ALA A 57 7.25 -9.06 -4.12
N GLY A 58 8.52 -8.62 -4.24
CA GLY A 58 8.95 -7.29 -3.82
C GLY A 58 8.30 -6.17 -4.61
N SER A 59 8.12 -6.33 -5.92
CA SER A 59 7.45 -5.34 -6.76
C SER A 59 5.97 -5.19 -6.41
N LEU A 60 5.28 -6.28 -6.05
CA LEU A 60 3.92 -6.22 -5.55
C LEU A 60 3.85 -5.46 -4.22
N VAL A 61 4.76 -5.75 -3.27
CA VAL A 61 4.86 -5.01 -2.00
C VAL A 61 5.10 -3.52 -2.27
N MET A 62 6.08 -3.20 -3.11
CA MET A 62 6.43 -1.81 -3.45
C MET A 62 5.23 -1.07 -4.07
N ALA A 63 4.51 -1.70 -4.99
CA ALA A 63 3.31 -1.13 -5.59
C ALA A 63 2.25 -0.83 -4.53
N LEU A 64 1.95 -1.79 -3.64
CA LEU A 64 0.94 -1.63 -2.59
C LEU A 64 1.31 -0.53 -1.58
N VAL A 65 2.57 -0.42 -1.21
CA VAL A 65 3.06 0.68 -0.36
C VAL A 65 2.92 2.01 -1.08
N GLY A 66 3.31 2.08 -2.35
CA GLY A 66 3.19 3.27 -3.19
C GLY A 66 1.75 3.77 -3.28
N TYR A 67 0.81 2.92 -3.70
CA TYR A 67 -0.61 3.29 -3.81
C TYR A 67 -1.24 3.57 -2.45
N GLY A 68 -0.85 2.85 -1.40
CA GLY A 68 -1.34 3.12 -0.06
C GLY A 68 -0.93 4.50 0.43
N LEU A 69 0.35 4.85 0.30
CA LEU A 69 0.89 6.14 0.75
C LEU A 69 0.53 7.31 -0.18
N ALA A 70 0.25 7.06 -1.46
CA ALA A 70 -0.19 8.06 -2.44
C ALA A 70 -1.47 8.80 -1.98
N LEU A 71 -2.36 8.11 -1.27
CA LEU A 71 -3.51 8.73 -0.61
C LEU A 71 -3.13 9.96 0.22
N GLY A 72 -1.98 9.93 0.91
CA GLY A 72 -1.53 11.06 1.70
C GLY A 72 -1.15 12.28 0.83
N GLN A 73 -0.64 12.05 -0.38
CA GLN A 73 -0.39 13.10 -1.36
C GLN A 73 -1.70 13.73 -1.81
N ASP A 74 -2.65 12.89 -2.22
CA ASP A 74 -3.96 13.31 -2.73
C ASP A 74 -4.72 14.12 -1.68
N ILE A 75 -4.72 13.68 -0.43
CA ILE A 75 -5.35 14.45 0.67
C ILE A 75 -4.67 15.78 0.86
N SER A 76 -3.34 15.80 0.89
CA SER A 76 -2.60 17.06 1.07
C SER A 76 -2.92 18.03 -0.05
N PHE A 77 -3.00 17.55 -1.28
CA PHE A 77 -3.37 18.34 -2.45
C PHE A 77 -4.83 18.83 -2.41
N TYR A 78 -5.76 17.96 -2.06
CA TYR A 78 -7.18 18.29 -1.92
C TYR A 78 -7.47 19.23 -0.75
N LYS A 79 -6.62 19.23 0.27
CA LYS A 79 -6.68 20.14 1.42
C LYS A 79 -6.06 21.50 1.11
N THR A 80 -4.83 21.54 0.58
CA THR A 80 -4.07 22.79 0.46
C THR A 80 -4.41 23.55 -0.81
N GLU A 81 -4.51 22.85 -1.95
CA GLU A 81 -4.64 23.50 -3.27
C GLU A 81 -6.09 23.59 -3.72
N TYR A 82 -6.81 22.46 -3.72
CA TYR A 82 -8.15 22.41 -4.32
C TYR A 82 -9.29 22.73 -3.36
N LYS A 83 -9.04 22.77 -2.05
CA LYS A 83 -10.06 23.01 -1.01
C LYS A 83 -11.26 22.06 -1.10
N ILE A 84 -11.07 20.89 -1.70
CA ILE A 84 -12.08 19.85 -1.84
C ILE A 84 -12.41 19.23 -0.48
N GLN A 85 -11.42 19.14 0.42
CA GLN A 85 -11.65 18.62 1.76
C GLN A 85 -12.73 19.43 2.52
N ASP A 86 -12.79 20.76 2.35
CA ASP A 86 -13.75 21.62 3.04
C ASP A 86 -15.20 21.31 2.65
N ILE A 87 -15.42 20.94 1.39
CA ILE A 87 -16.72 20.49 0.89
C ILE A 87 -17.15 19.21 1.62
N PHE A 88 -16.24 18.25 1.79
CA PHE A 88 -16.52 17.01 2.50
C PHE A 88 -16.71 17.22 4.00
N VAL A 89 -15.95 18.13 4.62
CA VAL A 89 -16.08 18.52 6.03
C VAL A 89 -17.44 19.15 6.32
N ALA A 90 -17.96 19.96 5.40
CA ALA A 90 -19.29 20.58 5.48
C ALA A 90 -20.44 19.60 5.18
N SER A 91 -20.14 18.47 4.53
CA SER A 91 -21.10 17.42 4.19
C SER A 91 -21.25 16.37 5.31
N PRO A 92 -22.31 15.54 5.33
CA PRO A 92 -22.47 14.46 6.29
C PRO A 92 -21.59 13.24 5.93
N VAL A 93 -20.28 13.47 5.73
CA VAL A 93 -19.26 12.46 5.42
C VAL A 93 -18.28 12.40 6.60
N SER A 94 -18.10 11.19 7.14
CA SER A 94 -17.13 11.00 8.23
C SER A 94 -15.68 11.02 7.70
N PRO A 95 -14.68 11.37 8.54
CA PRO A 95 -13.27 11.34 8.13
C PRO A 95 -12.83 9.97 7.63
N LEU A 96 -13.31 8.89 8.28
CA LEU A 96 -13.00 7.52 7.87
C LEU A 96 -13.68 7.16 6.55
N THR A 97 -14.90 7.64 6.30
CA THR A 97 -15.58 7.45 5.01
C THR A 97 -14.82 8.12 3.88
N TYR A 98 -14.33 9.34 4.12
CA TYR A 98 -13.51 10.08 3.18
C TYR A 98 -12.17 9.37 2.93
N MET A 99 -11.46 8.98 4.00
CA MET A 99 -10.23 8.19 3.92
C MET A 99 -10.43 6.92 3.10
N MET A 100 -11.45 6.12 3.40
CA MET A 100 -11.74 4.87 2.68
C MET A 100 -12.09 5.12 1.22
N GLY A 101 -12.83 6.20 0.92
CA GLY A 101 -13.15 6.57 -0.45
C GLY A 101 -11.93 6.93 -1.28
N LEU A 102 -11.02 7.72 -0.72
CA LEU A 102 -9.75 8.04 -1.37
C LEU A 102 -8.81 6.82 -1.44
N ALA A 103 -8.80 5.97 -0.41
CA ALA A 103 -7.96 4.78 -0.43
C ALA A 103 -8.40 3.89 -1.58
N LEU A 104 -9.71 3.69 -1.72
CA LEU A 104 -10.29 2.92 -2.80
C LEU A 104 -9.99 3.57 -4.15
N SER A 105 -9.98 4.90 -4.25
CA SER A 105 -9.54 5.61 -5.46
C SER A 105 -8.13 5.19 -5.86
N GLU A 106 -7.18 5.22 -4.93
CA GLU A 106 -5.78 4.82 -5.17
C GLU A 106 -5.65 3.35 -5.54
N LEU A 107 -6.43 2.48 -4.90
CA LEU A 107 -6.45 1.06 -5.24
C LEU A 107 -6.97 0.86 -6.67
N LEU A 108 -8.06 1.53 -7.04
CA LEU A 108 -8.64 1.50 -8.38
C LEU A 108 -7.68 2.07 -9.42
N PHE A 109 -6.95 3.12 -9.05
CA PHE A 109 -5.90 3.71 -9.87
C PHE A 109 -4.79 2.68 -10.15
N GLY A 110 -4.34 1.97 -9.12
CA GLY A 110 -3.31 0.94 -9.21
C GLY A 110 -3.79 -0.42 -9.71
N LEU A 111 -5.10 -0.64 -9.86
CA LEU A 111 -5.67 -1.96 -10.16
C LEU A 111 -5.01 -2.64 -11.37
N PRO A 112 -4.78 -1.98 -12.52
CA PRO A 112 -4.17 -2.65 -13.66
C PRO A 112 -2.76 -3.16 -13.36
N ALA A 113 -1.92 -2.33 -12.73
CA ALA A 113 -0.57 -2.70 -12.31
C ALA A 113 -0.59 -3.83 -11.28
N LEU A 114 -1.42 -3.71 -10.25
CA LEU A 114 -1.58 -4.70 -9.19
C LEU A 114 -2.12 -6.03 -9.72
N THR A 115 -3.03 -6.00 -10.70
CA THR A 115 -3.57 -7.20 -11.34
C THR A 115 -2.47 -7.95 -12.08
N VAL A 116 -1.64 -7.24 -12.85
CA VAL A 116 -0.51 -7.86 -13.56
C VAL A 116 0.50 -8.43 -12.57
N LEU A 117 0.88 -7.68 -11.52
CA LEU A 117 1.83 -8.18 -10.51
C LEU A 117 1.28 -9.38 -9.73
N ALA A 118 0.00 -9.37 -9.36
CA ALA A 118 -0.66 -10.51 -8.71
C ALA A 118 -0.76 -11.73 -9.64
N ALA A 119 -1.03 -11.51 -10.94
CA ALA A 119 -1.00 -12.57 -11.94
C ALA A 119 0.42 -13.16 -12.09
N LEU A 120 1.47 -12.34 -12.00
CA LEU A 120 2.85 -12.82 -12.00
C LEU A 120 3.16 -13.65 -10.74
N VAL A 121 2.65 -13.29 -9.56
CA VAL A 121 2.78 -14.11 -8.34
C VAL A 121 2.20 -15.52 -8.55
N VAL A 122 1.01 -15.61 -9.17
CA VAL A 122 0.39 -16.89 -9.52
C VAL A 122 1.20 -17.64 -10.58
N TYR A 123 1.65 -16.94 -11.62
CA TYR A 123 2.44 -17.52 -12.70
C TYR A 123 3.77 -18.12 -12.23
N PHE A 124 4.45 -17.48 -11.27
CA PHE A 124 5.79 -17.88 -10.80
C PHE A 124 5.78 -18.88 -9.63
N GLY A 125 4.62 -19.37 -9.18
CA GLY A 125 4.60 -20.51 -8.26
C GLY A 125 3.44 -20.57 -7.28
N ALA A 126 2.62 -19.52 -7.14
CA ALA A 126 1.53 -19.57 -6.16
C ALA A 126 0.40 -20.50 -6.61
N PRO A 127 0.00 -21.49 -5.79
CA PRO A 127 -1.11 -22.37 -6.14
C PRO A 127 -2.43 -21.59 -6.13
N LEU A 128 -3.39 -21.99 -6.96
CA LEU A 128 -4.70 -21.33 -7.03
C LEU A 128 -5.46 -21.36 -5.70
N THR A 129 -5.17 -22.35 -4.84
CA THR A 129 -5.71 -22.45 -3.48
C THR A 129 -5.22 -21.33 -2.55
N ALA A 130 -4.09 -20.69 -2.87
CA ALA A 130 -3.54 -19.57 -2.11
C ALA A 130 -4.09 -18.19 -2.54
N ILE A 131 -4.97 -18.13 -3.55
CA ILE A 131 -5.57 -16.85 -4.00
C ILE A 131 -6.29 -16.09 -2.87
N PRO A 132 -7.09 -16.73 -1.98
CA PRO A 132 -7.71 -16.02 -0.86
C PRO A 132 -6.66 -15.39 0.07
N LEU A 133 -5.55 -16.09 0.31
CA LEU A 133 -4.45 -15.62 1.12
C LEU A 133 -3.70 -14.46 0.45
N LEU A 134 -3.49 -14.53 -0.87
CA LEU A 134 -2.93 -13.45 -1.67
C LEU A 134 -3.77 -12.17 -1.57
N ILE A 135 -5.09 -12.29 -1.76
CA ILE A 135 -6.03 -11.17 -1.66
C ILE A 135 -6.03 -10.58 -0.25
N ALA A 136 -6.06 -11.43 0.79
CA ALA A 136 -6.03 -10.98 2.17
C ALA A 136 -4.74 -10.18 2.48
N THR A 137 -3.59 -10.66 2.00
CA THR A 137 -2.29 -10.00 2.18
C THR A 137 -2.26 -8.65 1.48
N ILE A 138 -2.76 -8.59 0.23
CA ILE A 138 -2.90 -7.35 -0.55
C ILE A 138 -3.75 -6.33 0.21
N VAL A 139 -4.94 -6.73 0.66
CA VAL A 139 -5.89 -5.83 1.34
C VAL A 139 -5.34 -5.33 2.67
N LEU A 140 -4.71 -6.20 3.46
CA LEU A 140 -4.12 -5.83 4.75
C LEU A 140 -2.98 -4.82 4.60
N LEU A 141 -2.05 -5.10 3.67
CA LEU A 141 -0.91 -4.22 3.44
C LEU A 141 -1.39 -2.86 2.91
N TRP A 142 -2.19 -2.86 1.84
CA TRP A 142 -2.71 -1.62 1.25
C TRP A 142 -3.50 -0.80 2.28
N SER A 143 -4.41 -1.42 3.03
CA SER A 143 -5.21 -0.70 4.04
C SER A 143 -4.34 -0.08 5.14
N SER A 144 -3.29 -0.78 5.57
CA SER A 144 -2.35 -0.29 6.57
C SER A 144 -1.58 0.93 6.06
N MET A 145 -1.10 0.87 4.82
CA MET A 145 -0.35 1.94 4.18
C MET A 145 -1.24 3.16 3.89
N SER A 146 -2.50 2.95 3.48
CA SER A 146 -3.50 4.01 3.32
C SER A 146 -3.84 4.70 4.64
N ALA A 147 -4.03 3.95 5.72
CA ALA A 147 -4.28 4.55 7.04
C ALA A 147 -3.08 5.38 7.53
N MET A 148 -1.86 4.91 7.27
CA MET A 148 -0.64 5.68 7.56
C MET A 148 -0.55 6.95 6.71
N GLY A 149 -0.79 6.85 5.40
CA GLY A 149 -0.80 7.99 4.47
C GLY A 149 -1.80 9.08 4.90
N PHE A 150 -3.00 8.66 5.31
CA PHE A 150 -4.04 9.55 5.86
C PHE A 150 -3.59 10.26 7.13
N PHE A 151 -3.01 9.50 8.07
CA PHE A 151 -2.53 10.04 9.33
C PHE A 151 -1.44 11.10 9.09
N LEU A 152 -0.47 10.81 8.24
CA LEU A 152 0.61 11.73 7.90
C LEU A 152 0.08 13.02 7.24
N SER A 153 -0.78 12.89 6.23
CA SER A 153 -1.31 14.04 5.48
C SER A 153 -2.14 14.99 6.35
N SER A 154 -2.86 14.46 7.33
CA SER A 154 -3.69 15.29 8.22
C SER A 154 -2.87 16.33 9.00
N HIS A 155 -1.60 16.07 9.30
CA HIS A 155 -0.69 16.96 10.03
C HIS A 155 0.09 17.92 9.13
N MET A 156 -0.08 17.83 7.81
CA MET A 156 0.67 18.63 6.85
C MET A 156 -0.11 19.87 6.44
N LEU A 157 0.58 21.01 6.44
CA LEU A 157 0.04 22.32 6.05
C LEU A 157 0.47 22.73 4.64
N HIS A 158 1.55 22.15 4.13
CA HIS A 158 2.11 22.47 2.82
C HIS A 158 2.31 21.20 2.00
N MET A 159 1.86 21.23 0.74
CA MET A 159 1.97 20.11 -0.19
C MET A 159 3.43 19.63 -0.33
N ARG A 160 4.39 20.56 -0.44
CA ARG A 160 5.81 20.20 -0.58
C ARG A 160 6.33 19.38 0.61
N ASN A 161 5.97 19.77 1.83
CA ASN A 161 6.35 19.02 3.03
C ASN A 161 5.67 17.65 3.04
N ALA A 162 4.41 17.57 2.57
CA ALA A 162 3.71 16.31 2.47
C ALA A 162 4.37 15.33 1.50
N THR A 163 4.73 15.80 0.30
CA THR A 163 5.45 15.00 -0.68
C THR A 163 6.77 14.47 -0.13
N GLN A 164 7.55 15.31 0.54
CA GLN A 164 8.84 14.90 1.10
C GLN A 164 8.70 13.84 2.20
N VAL A 165 7.81 14.05 3.17
CA VAL A 165 7.64 13.11 4.28
C VAL A 165 7.08 11.78 3.79
N ILE A 166 6.10 11.80 2.89
CA ILE A 166 5.53 10.56 2.35
C ILE A 166 6.55 9.82 1.49
N SER A 167 7.36 10.54 0.71
CA SER A 167 8.46 9.92 -0.05
C SER A 167 9.51 9.30 0.87
N PHE A 168 9.86 9.98 1.98
CA PHE A 168 10.76 9.45 3.00
C PHE A 168 10.21 8.16 3.63
N VAL A 169 8.94 8.16 4.04
CA VAL A 169 8.26 6.98 4.59
C VAL A 169 8.22 5.85 3.56
N ASN A 170 7.96 6.16 2.28
CA ASN A 170 7.99 5.17 1.21
C ASN A 170 9.36 4.50 1.07
N VAL A 171 10.46 5.26 1.17
CA VAL A 171 11.82 4.67 1.16
C VAL A 171 12.02 3.73 2.37
N VAL A 172 11.61 4.16 3.56
CA VAL A 172 11.75 3.37 4.80
C VAL A 172 10.95 2.07 4.75
N LEU A 173 9.80 2.06 4.07
CA LEU A 173 8.90 0.91 4.03
C LEU A 173 9.06 0.03 2.78
N ALA A 174 9.40 0.61 1.62
CA ALA A 174 9.44 -0.13 0.35
C ALA A 174 10.86 -0.35 -0.20
N VAL A 175 11.90 0.27 0.37
CA VAL A 175 13.27 0.16 -0.14
C VAL A 175 14.23 -0.44 0.88
N LEU A 176 14.24 0.09 2.11
CA LEU A 176 15.11 -0.43 3.18
C LEU A 176 14.79 -1.88 3.59
N PRO A 177 13.52 -2.30 3.69
CA PRO A 177 13.20 -3.65 4.15
C PRO A 177 13.53 -4.71 3.09
N PRO A 178 13.76 -5.97 3.50
CA PRO A 178 14.07 -7.06 2.59
C PRO A 178 12.80 -7.54 1.85
N ILE A 179 12.33 -6.73 0.90
CA ILE A 179 11.15 -7.07 0.10
C ILE A 179 11.52 -7.78 -1.21
N PHE A 180 12.72 -7.54 -1.73
CA PHE A 180 13.22 -8.09 -3.01
C PHE A 180 14.17 -9.29 -2.85
N TYR A 181 14.41 -9.74 -1.62
CA TYR A 181 15.34 -10.83 -1.31
C TYR A 181 14.96 -11.51 0.01
N PRO A 182 15.45 -12.73 0.29
CA PRO A 182 15.24 -13.40 1.57
C PRO A 182 15.80 -12.60 2.74
N VAL A 183 15.04 -12.49 3.83
CA VAL A 183 15.51 -11.82 5.07
C VAL A 183 16.78 -12.48 5.65
N THR A 184 17.01 -13.75 5.36
CA THR A 184 18.22 -14.50 5.75
C THR A 184 19.50 -14.00 5.09
N ASN A 185 19.40 -13.21 4.01
CA ASN A 185 20.55 -12.64 3.32
C ASN A 185 21.07 -11.37 3.98
N LEU A 186 20.40 -10.87 5.03
CA LEU A 186 20.90 -9.72 5.79
C LEU A 186 22.19 -10.09 6.54
N PRO A 187 23.24 -9.23 6.49
CA PRO A 187 24.58 -9.59 6.94
C PRO A 187 24.73 -9.71 8.47
N SER A 188 23.79 -9.15 9.25
CA SER A 188 23.85 -9.15 10.71
C SER A 188 22.50 -9.54 11.30
N ASP A 189 22.52 -10.32 12.39
CA ASP A 189 21.31 -10.70 13.12
C ASP A 189 20.53 -9.49 13.65
N SER A 190 21.23 -8.41 14.05
CA SER A 190 20.59 -7.18 14.49
C SER A 190 19.74 -6.53 13.39
N LEU A 191 20.28 -6.40 12.17
CA LEU A 191 19.52 -5.92 11.00
C LEU A 191 18.33 -6.84 10.68
N ARG A 192 18.49 -8.16 10.83
CA ARG A 192 17.39 -9.11 10.64
C ARG A 192 16.27 -8.91 11.67
N TYR A 193 16.59 -8.78 12.95
CA TYR A 193 15.58 -8.47 13.97
C TYR A 193 14.91 -7.10 13.76
N LEU A 194 15.67 -6.09 13.38
CA LEU A 194 15.12 -4.77 13.02
C LEU A 194 14.18 -4.85 11.81
N SER A 195 14.49 -5.69 10.82
CA SER A 195 13.64 -5.85 9.64
C SER A 195 12.27 -6.43 9.98
N TYR A 196 12.17 -7.34 10.96
CA TYR A 196 10.87 -7.85 11.43
C TYR A 196 10.01 -6.79 12.12
N ALA A 197 10.60 -5.67 12.57
CA ALA A 197 9.82 -4.53 13.06
C ALA A 197 9.16 -3.71 11.93
N VAL A 198 9.37 -4.06 10.65
CA VAL A 198 8.77 -3.34 9.52
C VAL A 198 7.64 -4.19 8.91
N PRO A 199 6.42 -3.63 8.72
CA PRO A 199 5.28 -4.41 8.24
C PRO A 199 5.52 -5.00 6.84
N THR A 200 6.28 -4.32 6.00
CA THR A 200 6.55 -4.75 4.63
C THR A 200 7.47 -5.96 4.54
N THR A 201 8.33 -6.19 5.55
CA THR A 201 9.09 -7.44 5.70
C THR A 201 8.16 -8.63 5.89
N HIS A 202 7.16 -8.49 6.76
CA HIS A 202 6.19 -9.56 6.96
C HIS A 202 5.31 -9.77 5.73
N ALA A 203 4.93 -8.69 5.03
CA ALA A 203 4.20 -8.82 3.77
C ALA A 203 5.02 -9.52 2.68
N SER A 204 6.31 -9.21 2.55
CA SER A 204 7.18 -9.87 1.57
C SER A 204 7.34 -11.35 1.88
N ILE A 205 7.53 -11.72 3.15
CA ILE A 205 7.61 -13.13 3.57
C ILE A 205 6.27 -13.84 3.32
N MET A 206 5.13 -13.20 3.55
CA MET A 206 3.82 -13.78 3.21
C MET A 206 3.68 -14.05 1.70
N PHE A 207 4.08 -13.12 0.84
CA PHE A 207 4.06 -13.36 -0.61
C PHE A 207 5.06 -14.45 -1.02
N GLN A 208 6.21 -14.52 -0.37
CA GLN A 208 7.19 -15.59 -0.59
C GLN A 208 6.63 -16.96 -0.20
N ASP A 209 5.97 -17.06 0.97
CA ASP A 209 5.26 -18.25 1.44
C ASP A 209 4.16 -18.68 0.46
N ILE A 210 3.33 -17.73 0.00
CA ILE A 210 2.30 -17.95 -1.02
C ILE A 210 2.89 -18.56 -2.31
N MET A 211 4.10 -18.14 -2.69
CA MET A 211 4.81 -18.63 -3.89
C MET A 211 5.57 -19.95 -3.65
N GLY A 212 5.52 -20.51 -2.44
CA GLY A 212 6.26 -21.73 -2.08
C GLY A 212 7.77 -21.53 -1.92
N LEU A 213 8.22 -20.29 -1.69
CA LEU A 213 9.63 -19.97 -1.48
C LEU A 213 10.04 -20.25 -0.03
N PRO A 214 11.35 -20.52 0.22
CA PRO A 214 11.84 -20.74 1.57
C PRO A 214 11.60 -19.53 2.48
N THR A 215 10.91 -19.75 3.59
CA THR A 215 10.69 -18.76 4.64
C THR A 215 11.60 -19.03 5.86
N PRO A 216 11.87 -18.02 6.71
CA PRO A 216 12.68 -18.20 7.92
C PRO A 216 12.07 -19.22 8.88
N ALA A 217 12.91 -20.06 9.52
CA ALA A 217 12.45 -21.13 10.41
C ALA A 217 11.70 -20.62 11.67
N ASP A 218 12.00 -19.40 12.10
CA ASP A 218 11.39 -18.68 13.21
C ASP A 218 10.12 -17.92 12.83
N TRP A 219 9.76 -17.91 11.54
CA TRP A 219 8.59 -17.23 11.03
C TRP A 219 7.42 -18.20 10.76
N SER A 220 6.20 -17.70 10.91
CA SER A 220 4.99 -18.44 10.54
C SER A 220 3.95 -17.51 9.90
N LEU A 221 3.07 -18.09 9.09
CA LEU A 221 1.97 -17.35 8.48
C LEU A 221 1.09 -16.64 9.52
N GLY A 222 0.85 -17.29 10.67
CA GLY A 222 0.10 -16.70 11.78
C GLY A 222 0.77 -15.46 12.35
N LEU A 223 2.11 -15.47 12.51
CA LEU A 223 2.87 -14.30 12.93
C LEU A 223 2.77 -13.17 11.89
N GLY A 224 2.92 -13.50 10.60
CA GLY A 224 2.77 -12.53 9.51
C GLY A 224 1.43 -11.80 9.55
N PHE A 225 0.33 -12.56 9.65
CA PHE A 225 -1.01 -11.99 9.81
C PHE A 225 -1.16 -11.16 11.07
N ALA A 226 -0.70 -11.65 12.21
CA ALA A 226 -0.79 -10.94 13.48
C ALA A 226 -0.11 -9.57 13.39
N VAL A 227 1.07 -9.50 12.77
CA VAL A 227 1.79 -8.24 12.56
C VAL A 227 1.04 -7.33 11.59
N GLN A 228 0.57 -7.83 10.44
CA GLN A 228 -0.20 -7.00 9.51
C GLN A 228 -1.47 -6.41 10.14
N VAL A 229 -2.22 -7.24 10.89
CA VAL A 229 -3.42 -6.79 11.59
C VAL A 229 -3.08 -5.78 12.69
N ALA A 230 -2.00 -6.01 13.44
CA ALA A 230 -1.55 -5.06 14.46
C ALA A 230 -1.20 -3.69 13.86
N TYR A 231 -0.49 -3.65 12.73
CA TYR A 231 -0.19 -2.41 12.02
C TYR A 231 -1.46 -1.74 11.48
N LEU A 232 -2.36 -2.50 10.87
CA LEU A 232 -3.63 -1.98 10.38
C LEU A 232 -4.42 -1.32 11.51
N VAL A 233 -4.63 -2.05 12.61
CA VAL A 233 -5.36 -1.55 13.77
C VAL A 233 -4.66 -0.32 14.37
N GLY A 234 -3.33 -0.36 14.49
CA GLY A 234 -2.54 0.76 14.99
C GLY A 234 -2.70 2.01 14.13
N PHE A 235 -2.47 1.91 12.83
CA PHE A 235 -2.58 3.04 11.91
C PHE A 235 -4.00 3.56 11.75
N VAL A 236 -5.02 2.69 11.71
CA VAL A 236 -6.42 3.12 11.68
C VAL A 236 -6.80 3.81 12.99
N THR A 237 -6.30 3.34 14.12
CA THR A 237 -6.54 4.00 15.41
C THR A 237 -5.88 5.37 15.46
N LEU A 238 -4.63 5.51 15.00
CA LEU A 238 -3.96 6.80 14.87
C LEU A 238 -4.70 7.74 13.92
N ALA A 239 -5.09 7.25 12.74
CA ALA A 239 -5.88 7.99 11.77
C ALA A 239 -7.23 8.45 12.35
N LYS A 240 -7.91 7.62 13.13
CA LYS A 240 -9.20 7.97 13.73
C LYS A 240 -9.08 8.96 14.88
N THR A 241 -8.08 8.80 15.74
CA THR A 241 -8.00 9.51 17.04
C THR A 241 -7.12 10.75 17.01
N LYS A 242 -6.13 10.79 16.11
CA LYS A 242 -5.12 11.86 16.05
C LYS A 242 -5.12 12.64 14.74
N ALA A 243 -5.84 12.20 13.70
CA ALA A 243 -5.88 12.97 12.46
C ALA A 243 -6.66 14.28 12.63
N ILE A 244 -6.09 15.36 12.10
CA ILE A 244 -6.72 16.68 12.07
C ILE A 244 -7.66 16.72 10.86
N TRP A 245 -8.96 16.54 11.12
CA TRP A 245 -10.01 16.53 10.09
C TRP A 245 -10.62 17.92 9.82
N ARG A 246 -10.75 18.74 10.86
CA ARG A 246 -11.28 20.11 10.79
C ARG A 246 -10.19 21.08 11.20
N GLU A 247 -10.07 22.20 10.50
CA GLU A 247 -9.30 23.33 11.01
C GLU A 247 -9.91 23.73 12.37
N ALA A 248 -9.06 23.86 13.38
CA ALA A 248 -9.45 24.31 14.72
C ALA A 248 -9.29 25.83 14.81
#